data_AF-A0A5N5NA48-F1
#
_entry.id   AF-A0A5N5NA48-F1
#
_cell.length_a   1.000
_cell.length_b   1.000
_cell.length_c   1.000
_cell.angle_alpha   90.00
_cell.angle_beta   90.00
_cell.angle_gamma   90.00
#
_symmetry.space_group_name_H-M   'P 1'
#
loop_
_entity.id
_entity.type
_entity.pdbx_description
1 polymer ?
#
loop_
_entity_poly.entity_id
_entity_poly.type
_entity_poly.pdbx_seq_one_letter_code
_entity_poly.pdbx_strand_id
1 'polypeptide(L)'
;MELKLCCNAAVHHQYSSEFRYPFIKKASSFSSGGHGDPAYDYIIVGGGTAGCPLAATLSQKFNVLLLERGGMPFGNANVSLLKNFHITLADTSSTSASQYFISTDGVLNSRARVLGGGTCINAGFYTRASTRFINKVGWDSELVNKSYPWIEKQIVYRPKVAPWQAVVRDSLLGVGVAPFNGFTYDHVYGTKFGGTIFDRFGRRHTAAELLAPADPQKLTVLVHATVQKVLFDTSGKRPKAAGVLFKDENGNQHQAFLSSSLKSEVILSCGAIGTPQMLLLSGVGPKAELEEMKISSVLDNKFVGQGMADNPMNAVFVPSKKPVKQSLIQTVGITKMGVYIEASSGFGESDDSIECHHGIISAEIGQLSTIPPEQRTPEAIQAYIRRKKDIPYEAFRGGFILEKIAYPISTGQLKLISTNAEDNPSVTFNYFKHPHDLQSCVDGIRMVIKMVQSEHFTNFTQFDKQTTDKILNMSASANVNLIPKHTNDTKSLEQFCKDTVLTIWHYHGGCHVGKVVDREHKVLGAHRLRIVDASVFDESPGTNPQATIMMMGRYMGLKILRDRLGKAAGV
;
A
#
# COMPACT_ATOMS: atom_id res chain seq x y z
N MET A 1 6.48 35.75 -13.01
CA MET A 1 7.71 35.13 -12.48
C MET A 1 7.39 33.66 -12.28
N GLU A 2 7.70 32.83 -13.29
CA GLU A 2 7.44 31.38 -13.27
C GLU A 2 8.38 30.71 -12.26
N LEU A 3 7.83 30.11 -11.20
CA LEU A 3 8.60 29.29 -10.27
C LEU A 3 8.76 27.88 -10.87
N LYS A 4 10.01 27.43 -10.98
CA LYS A 4 10.40 26.13 -11.56
C LYS A 4 9.77 24.98 -10.76
N LEU A 5 9.17 24.02 -11.47
CA LEU A 5 9.01 22.67 -10.94
C LEU A 5 10.42 22.09 -10.74
N CYS A 6 10.75 21.57 -9.56
CA CYS A 6 11.92 20.70 -9.38
C CYS A 6 11.64 19.29 -9.95
N CYS A 7 11.15 19.24 -11.17
CA CYS A 7 11.22 18.05 -12.02
C CYS A 7 12.18 18.40 -13.13
N ASN A 8 13.49 18.25 -12.89
CA ASN A 8 14.44 17.92 -13.95
C ASN A 8 15.82 17.56 -13.37
N ALA A 9 16.04 16.26 -13.27
CA ALA A 9 17.20 15.64 -13.91
C ALA A 9 16.75 14.24 -14.35
N ALA A 10 16.22 14.14 -15.57
CA ALA A 10 16.24 12.88 -16.28
C ALA A 10 17.71 12.54 -16.52
N VAL A 11 18.31 11.80 -15.60
CA VAL A 11 19.62 11.19 -15.84
C VAL A 11 19.35 10.02 -16.79
N HIS A 12 19.52 10.28 -18.09
CA HIS A 12 19.67 9.23 -19.09
C HIS A 12 20.97 8.46 -18.79
N HIS A 13 20.90 7.46 -17.92
CA HIS A 13 21.90 6.40 -17.92
C HIS A 13 21.46 5.32 -18.92
N GLN A 14 22.10 5.35 -20.09
CA GLN A 14 22.21 4.18 -20.96
C GLN A 14 22.97 3.08 -20.21
N TYR A 15 22.24 2.05 -19.75
CA TYR A 15 22.80 0.73 -19.50
C TYR A 15 21.90 -0.33 -20.14
N SER A 16 22.54 -1.24 -20.85
CA SER A 16 22.00 -2.12 -21.89
C SER A 16 21.19 -3.30 -21.34
N SER A 17 19.88 -3.10 -21.23
CA SER A 17 18.78 -4.02 -21.56
C SER A 17 17.52 -3.37 -21.00
N GLU A 18 16.54 -3.00 -21.84
CA GLU A 18 15.32 -2.27 -21.43
C GLU A 18 14.60 -2.93 -20.22
N PHE A 19 14.81 -4.23 -20.02
CA PHE A 19 14.33 -5.01 -18.88
C PHE A 19 15.47 -5.73 -18.15
N ARG A 20 15.49 -5.65 -16.81
CA ARG A 20 16.46 -6.37 -15.95
C ARG A 20 16.37 -7.90 -16.06
N TYR A 21 15.19 -8.42 -16.40
CA TYR A 21 14.92 -9.85 -16.50
C TYR A 21 14.36 -10.19 -17.89
N PRO A 22 14.82 -11.26 -18.55
CA PRO A 22 14.48 -11.56 -19.95
C PRO A 22 13.01 -11.96 -20.16
N PHE A 23 12.32 -12.40 -19.10
CA PHE A 23 10.91 -12.77 -19.13
C PHE A 23 9.94 -11.58 -18.99
N ILE A 24 10.45 -10.36 -18.78
CA ILE A 24 9.63 -9.14 -18.69
C ILE A 24 9.58 -8.48 -20.06
N LYS A 25 8.37 -8.17 -20.53
CA LYS A 25 8.11 -7.55 -21.82
C LYS A 25 6.99 -6.52 -21.72
N LYS A 26 6.87 -5.63 -22.70
CA LYS A 26 5.69 -4.76 -22.84
C LYS A 26 4.49 -5.58 -23.29
N ALA A 27 3.29 -5.16 -22.92
CA ALA A 27 2.04 -5.80 -23.29
C ALA A 27 1.85 -5.90 -24.81
N SER A 28 2.27 -4.90 -25.57
CA SER A 28 2.19 -4.90 -27.05
C SER A 28 3.00 -6.01 -27.74
N SER A 29 3.97 -6.61 -27.04
CA SER A 29 4.71 -7.76 -27.55
C SER A 29 3.91 -9.07 -27.52
N PHE A 30 2.72 -9.05 -26.91
CA PHE A 30 1.85 -10.20 -26.86
C PHE A 30 1.17 -10.40 -28.21
N SER A 31 1.65 -11.37 -28.98
CA SER A 31 1.01 -11.80 -30.21
C SER A 31 -0.24 -12.62 -29.88
N SER A 32 -1.42 -12.00 -29.95
CA SER A 32 -2.70 -12.70 -29.96
C SER A 32 -3.00 -13.11 -31.40
N GLY A 33 -2.73 -14.37 -31.78
CA GLY A 33 -2.95 -14.77 -33.16
C GLY A 33 -2.32 -16.08 -33.60
N GLY A 34 -2.85 -17.20 -33.14
CA GLY A 34 -2.67 -18.50 -33.78
C GLY A 34 -3.30 -19.64 -32.97
N HIS A 35 -3.92 -20.60 -33.64
CA HIS A 35 -4.24 -21.91 -33.06
C HIS A 35 -2.91 -22.57 -32.60
N GLY A 36 -2.44 -22.22 -31.39
CA GLY A 36 -1.09 -22.53 -30.92
C GLY A 36 -0.55 -21.61 -29.82
N ASP A 37 -1.26 -20.54 -29.42
CA ASP A 37 -0.84 -19.71 -28.28
C ASP A 37 -0.60 -20.56 -27.02
N PRO A 38 0.52 -20.36 -26.30
CA PRO A 38 0.86 -21.18 -25.14
C PRO A 38 -0.17 -20.92 -24.04
N ALA A 39 -1.07 -21.88 -23.86
CA ALA A 39 -2.09 -21.78 -22.83
C ALA A 39 -1.42 -21.88 -21.45
N TYR A 40 -1.67 -20.90 -20.60
CA TYR A 40 -0.99 -20.77 -19.31
C TYR A 40 -1.66 -21.64 -18.24
N ASP A 41 -0.88 -22.28 -17.38
CA ASP A 41 -1.46 -22.99 -16.23
C ASP A 41 -1.99 -22.00 -15.19
N TYR A 42 -1.33 -20.84 -15.07
CA TYR A 42 -1.80 -19.76 -14.20
C TYR A 42 -1.67 -18.41 -14.90
N ILE A 43 -2.75 -17.62 -14.84
CA ILE A 43 -2.73 -16.20 -15.21
C ILE A 43 -2.91 -15.41 -13.92
N ILE A 44 -1.88 -14.67 -13.53
CA ILE A 44 -1.88 -13.80 -12.35
C ILE A 44 -2.14 -12.38 -12.81
N VAL A 45 -3.18 -11.76 -12.27
CA VAL A 45 -3.54 -10.37 -12.55
C VAL A 45 -3.04 -9.49 -11.40
N GLY A 46 -2.11 -8.58 -11.69
CA GLY A 46 -1.46 -7.71 -10.72
C GLY A 46 -0.08 -8.23 -10.32
N GLY A 47 0.97 -7.58 -10.82
CA GLY A 47 2.37 -7.81 -10.45
C GLY A 47 2.76 -7.10 -9.16
N GLY A 48 1.90 -7.21 -8.14
CA GLY A 48 2.04 -6.46 -6.89
C GLY A 48 2.85 -7.18 -5.81
N THR A 49 2.65 -6.73 -4.57
CA THR A 49 3.31 -7.24 -3.36
C THR A 49 3.15 -8.77 -3.20
N ALA A 50 1.97 -9.32 -3.49
CA ALA A 50 1.73 -10.77 -3.45
C ALA A 50 1.95 -11.46 -4.81
N GLY A 51 1.58 -10.80 -5.91
CA GLY A 51 1.62 -11.36 -7.26
C GLY A 51 3.04 -11.74 -7.72
N CYS A 52 4.05 -10.91 -7.42
CA CYS A 52 5.43 -11.22 -7.79
C CYS A 52 5.97 -12.52 -7.14
N PRO A 53 6.00 -12.66 -5.80
CA PRO A 53 6.48 -13.89 -5.18
C PRO A 53 5.61 -15.11 -5.50
N LEU A 54 4.30 -14.93 -5.75
CA LEU A 54 3.43 -15.99 -6.24
C LEU A 54 3.85 -16.49 -7.62
N ALA A 55 4.04 -15.58 -8.58
CA ALA A 55 4.44 -15.90 -9.95
C ALA A 55 5.80 -16.61 -9.98
N ALA A 56 6.79 -16.09 -9.24
CA ALA A 56 8.12 -16.69 -9.14
C ALA A 56 8.11 -18.11 -8.55
N THR A 57 7.16 -18.38 -7.64
CA THR A 57 7.03 -19.69 -7.01
C THR A 57 6.34 -20.68 -7.94
N LEU A 58 5.23 -20.30 -8.58
CA LEU A 58 4.50 -21.19 -9.49
C LEU A 58 5.30 -21.50 -10.76
N SER A 59 6.09 -20.54 -11.26
CA SER A 59 6.88 -20.73 -12.49
C SER A 59 7.95 -21.81 -12.37
N GLN A 60 8.33 -22.24 -11.17
CA GLN A 60 9.25 -23.37 -10.97
C GLN A 60 8.73 -24.66 -11.62
N LYS A 61 7.41 -24.82 -11.72
CA LYS A 61 6.77 -26.07 -12.18
C LYS A 61 5.75 -25.87 -13.30
N PHE A 62 5.19 -24.68 -13.45
CA PHE A 62 4.05 -24.40 -14.32
C PHE A 62 4.27 -23.19 -15.23
N ASN A 63 3.56 -23.13 -16.35
CA ASN A 63 3.60 -21.95 -17.22
C ASN A 63 2.73 -20.83 -16.63
N VAL A 64 3.32 -19.67 -16.36
CA VAL A 64 2.70 -18.54 -15.66
C VAL A 64 2.77 -17.28 -16.51
N LEU A 65 1.62 -16.64 -16.68
CA LEU A 65 1.52 -15.27 -17.18
C LEU A 65 1.24 -14.32 -16.02
N LEU A 66 2.05 -13.29 -15.87
CA LEU A 66 1.82 -12.20 -14.91
C LEU A 66 1.52 -10.90 -15.67
N LEU A 67 0.36 -10.31 -15.42
CA LEU A 67 -0.08 -9.07 -16.06
C LEU A 67 -0.04 -7.91 -15.05
N GLU A 68 0.68 -6.85 -15.38
CA GLU A 68 0.79 -5.63 -14.56
C GLU A 68 0.41 -4.40 -15.38
N ARG A 69 -0.53 -3.60 -14.87
CA ARG A 69 -1.00 -2.38 -15.54
C ARG A 69 0.05 -1.25 -15.55
N GLY A 70 0.93 -1.22 -14.56
CA GLY A 70 1.98 -0.23 -14.44
C GLY A 70 3.25 -0.57 -15.23
N GLY A 71 4.19 0.37 -15.21
CA GLY A 71 5.53 0.19 -15.76
C GLY A 71 6.49 -0.49 -14.79
N MET A 72 7.78 -0.30 -15.04
CA MET A 72 8.86 -0.90 -14.25
C MET A 72 9.32 0.01 -13.10
N PRO A 73 9.69 -0.55 -11.94
CA PRO A 73 10.29 0.23 -10.86
C PRO A 73 11.77 0.54 -11.12
N PHE A 74 12.46 -0.33 -11.85
CA PHE A 74 13.90 -0.20 -12.13
C PHE A 74 14.16 0.98 -13.07
N GLY A 75 15.14 1.82 -12.73
CA GLY A 75 15.48 3.02 -13.51
C GLY A 75 14.67 4.26 -13.15
N ASN A 76 13.53 4.12 -12.46
CA ASN A 76 12.81 5.26 -11.91
C ASN A 76 13.41 5.68 -10.56
N ALA A 77 14.20 6.75 -10.55
CA ALA A 77 14.86 7.27 -9.35
C ALA A 77 13.88 7.75 -8.28
N ASN A 78 12.67 8.20 -8.65
CA ASN A 78 11.65 8.61 -7.68
C ASN A 78 11.17 7.39 -6.88
N VAL A 79 10.91 6.29 -7.58
CA VAL A 79 10.51 5.01 -6.97
C VAL A 79 11.67 4.37 -6.18
N SER A 80 12.88 4.40 -6.76
CA SER A 80 14.00 3.57 -6.31
C SER A 80 14.78 4.15 -5.12
N LEU A 81 14.58 5.41 -4.73
CA LEU A 81 15.40 6.07 -3.70
C LEU A 81 14.55 6.54 -2.52
N LEU A 82 15.01 6.24 -1.31
CA LEU A 82 14.38 6.66 -0.04
C LEU A 82 14.12 8.16 -0.02
N LYS A 83 15.10 8.95 -0.47
CA LYS A 83 15.00 10.42 -0.47
C LYS A 83 13.84 10.97 -1.27
N ASN A 84 13.40 10.22 -2.29
CA ASN A 84 12.34 10.62 -3.19
C ASN A 84 10.97 10.01 -2.83
N PHE A 85 10.84 9.36 -1.67
CA PHE A 85 9.58 8.73 -1.23
C PHE A 85 8.36 9.66 -1.36
N HIS A 86 8.49 10.91 -0.87
CA HIS A 86 7.42 11.90 -0.92
C HIS A 86 7.13 12.37 -2.36
N ILE A 87 8.15 12.47 -3.21
CA ILE A 87 8.04 12.86 -4.63
C ILE A 87 7.20 11.85 -5.39
N THR A 88 7.41 10.54 -5.16
CA THR A 88 6.61 9.49 -5.81
C THR A 88 5.14 9.58 -5.45
N LEU A 89 4.81 9.89 -4.19
CA LEU A 89 3.42 10.00 -3.76
C LEU A 89 2.73 11.24 -4.34
N ALA A 90 3.50 12.30 -4.59
CA ALA A 90 3.00 13.57 -5.08
C ALA A 90 2.95 13.70 -6.61
N ASP A 91 3.53 12.73 -7.33
CA ASP A 91 3.46 12.64 -8.79
C ASP A 91 2.04 12.23 -9.25
N THR A 92 1.32 13.20 -9.82
CA THR A 92 -0.03 13.02 -10.37
C THR A 92 -0.06 12.72 -11.87
N SER A 93 1.09 12.45 -12.49
CA SER A 93 1.16 12.15 -13.92
C SER A 93 0.42 10.86 -14.27
N SER A 94 -0.05 10.76 -15.52
CA SER A 94 -0.73 9.57 -16.03
C SER A 94 0.18 8.33 -16.10
N THR A 95 1.49 8.49 -15.96
CA THR A 95 2.50 7.42 -15.90
C THR A 95 3.08 7.18 -14.51
N SER A 96 2.63 7.95 -13.51
CA SER A 96 3.08 7.82 -12.11
C SER A 96 2.89 6.40 -11.58
N ALA A 97 3.89 5.95 -10.82
CA ALA A 97 3.86 4.69 -10.06
C ALA A 97 2.84 4.74 -8.90
N SER A 98 2.40 5.94 -8.50
CA SER A 98 1.38 6.21 -7.50
C SER A 98 0.14 6.75 -8.18
N GLN A 99 -0.96 5.99 -8.17
CA GLN A 99 -2.26 6.48 -8.59
C GLN A 99 -3.00 7.00 -7.35
N TYR A 100 -3.18 8.31 -7.30
CA TYR A 100 -3.92 8.99 -6.26
C TYR A 100 -5.44 8.73 -6.35
N PHE A 101 -6.11 8.71 -5.20
CA PHE A 101 -7.57 8.78 -5.08
C PHE A 101 -7.98 9.45 -3.78
N ILE A 102 -9.25 9.85 -3.68
CA ILE A 102 -9.84 10.38 -2.44
C ILE A 102 -10.94 9.42 -2.02
N SER A 103 -10.90 8.97 -0.78
CA SER A 103 -12.04 8.26 -0.19
C SER A 103 -13.24 9.19 -0.06
N THR A 104 -14.44 8.64 -0.08
CA THR A 104 -15.69 9.40 0.18
C THR A 104 -15.70 10.06 1.56
N ASP A 105 -14.86 9.60 2.50
CA ASP A 105 -14.62 10.21 3.79
C ASP A 105 -13.82 11.53 3.72
N GLY A 106 -13.31 11.90 2.53
CA GLY A 106 -12.46 13.06 2.33
C GLY A 106 -10.97 12.82 2.61
N VAL A 107 -10.55 11.58 2.92
CA VAL A 107 -9.15 11.26 3.16
C VAL A 107 -8.42 10.96 1.85
N LEU A 108 -7.29 11.65 1.64
CA LEU A 108 -6.38 11.50 0.50
C LEU A 108 -5.65 10.17 0.58
N ASN A 109 -5.55 9.46 -0.55
CA ASN A 109 -5.03 8.11 -0.57
C ASN A 109 -4.29 7.81 -1.88
N SER A 110 -3.50 6.74 -1.90
CA SER A 110 -2.73 6.32 -3.06
C SER A 110 -2.74 4.80 -3.19
N ARG A 111 -2.78 4.32 -4.44
CA ARG A 111 -2.55 2.91 -4.78
C ARG A 111 -1.43 2.80 -5.82
N ALA A 112 -0.68 1.70 -5.76
CA ALA A 112 0.42 1.50 -6.70
C ALA A 112 -0.08 1.21 -8.13
N ARG A 113 0.73 1.60 -9.11
CA ARG A 113 0.59 1.31 -10.54
C ARG A 113 1.98 1.10 -11.14
N VAL A 114 2.64 0.02 -10.73
CA VAL A 114 4.01 -0.33 -11.11
C VAL A 114 4.27 -1.78 -10.71
N LEU A 115 5.09 -2.50 -11.47
CA LEU A 115 5.56 -3.83 -11.08
C LEU A 115 6.26 -3.78 -9.71
N GLY A 116 5.89 -4.70 -8.82
CA GLY A 116 6.22 -4.69 -7.39
C GLY A 116 5.14 -4.07 -6.49
N GLY A 117 4.16 -3.38 -7.07
CA GLY A 117 2.99 -2.84 -6.37
C GLY A 117 3.35 -1.88 -5.23
N GLY A 118 2.64 -2.00 -4.09
CA GLY A 118 2.79 -1.09 -2.95
C GLY A 118 4.22 -1.01 -2.39
N THR A 119 5.04 -2.05 -2.56
CA THR A 119 6.45 -2.03 -2.13
C THR A 119 7.27 -0.96 -2.83
N CYS A 120 6.85 -0.49 -4.00
CA CYS A 120 7.50 0.55 -4.79
C CYS A 120 7.23 1.97 -4.26
N ILE A 121 6.13 2.19 -3.54
CA ILE A 121 5.69 3.53 -3.11
C ILE A 121 5.57 3.67 -1.59
N ASN A 122 5.76 2.59 -0.81
CA ASN A 122 5.58 2.62 0.64
C ASN A 122 6.80 3.21 1.40
N ALA A 123 6.66 3.34 2.72
CA ALA A 123 7.73 3.83 3.60
C ALA A 123 8.79 2.77 3.99
N GLY A 124 8.69 1.56 3.45
CA GLY A 124 9.70 0.51 3.53
C GLY A 124 9.84 -0.24 4.85
N PHE A 125 9.08 0.08 5.90
CA PHE A 125 9.16 -0.62 7.19
C PHE A 125 8.69 -2.09 7.12
N TYR A 126 9.53 -3.02 7.54
CA TYR A 126 9.30 -4.46 7.44
C TYR A 126 9.12 -5.10 8.81
N THR A 127 8.00 -5.80 8.98
CA THR A 127 7.68 -6.57 10.19
C THR A 127 6.78 -7.74 9.81
N ARG A 128 7.02 -8.91 10.39
CA ARG A 128 6.17 -10.10 10.21
C ARG A 128 4.79 -9.87 10.82
N ALA A 129 3.84 -10.72 10.45
CA ALA A 129 2.54 -10.78 11.11
C ALA A 129 2.70 -11.20 12.58
N SER A 130 1.72 -10.83 13.41
CA SER A 130 1.59 -11.45 14.74
C SER A 130 1.29 -12.94 14.63
N THR A 131 1.78 -13.74 15.58
CA THR A 131 1.41 -15.18 15.67
C THR A 131 -0.10 -15.35 15.82
N ARG A 132 -0.78 -14.43 16.52
CA ARG A 132 -2.25 -14.38 16.62
C ARG A 132 -2.89 -14.35 15.23
N PHE A 133 -2.40 -13.47 14.34
CA PHE A 133 -2.94 -13.34 12.99
C PHE A 133 -2.73 -14.63 12.19
N ILE A 134 -1.51 -15.18 12.18
CA ILE A 134 -1.18 -16.44 11.46
C ILE A 134 -2.11 -17.59 11.90
N ASN A 135 -2.32 -17.73 13.21
CA ASN A 135 -3.21 -18.74 13.78
C ASN A 135 -4.68 -18.48 13.40
N LYS A 136 -5.15 -17.23 13.47
CA LYS A 136 -6.52 -16.84 13.13
C LYS A 136 -6.87 -17.17 11.68
N VAL A 137 -5.97 -16.89 10.74
CA VAL A 137 -6.19 -17.19 9.31
C VAL A 137 -5.94 -18.66 8.97
N GLY A 138 -5.37 -19.45 9.90
CA GLY A 138 -5.15 -20.88 9.72
C GLY A 138 -4.05 -21.21 8.71
N TRP A 139 -3.02 -20.37 8.61
CA TRP A 139 -1.89 -20.65 7.72
C TRP A 139 -0.93 -21.68 8.32
N ASP A 140 -0.46 -22.58 7.46
CA ASP A 140 0.50 -23.62 7.81
C ASP A 140 1.84 -22.99 8.25
N SER A 141 2.23 -23.24 9.49
CA SER A 141 3.42 -22.65 10.09
C SER A 141 4.72 -23.05 9.38
N GLU A 142 4.80 -24.25 8.78
CA GLU A 142 5.97 -24.71 8.04
C GLU A 142 6.14 -23.86 6.77
N LEU A 143 5.06 -23.67 6.02
CA LEU A 143 5.07 -22.85 4.81
C LEU A 143 5.32 -21.37 5.12
N VAL A 144 4.78 -20.84 6.23
CA VAL A 144 5.08 -19.49 6.71
C VAL A 144 6.57 -19.34 7.03
N ASN A 145 7.15 -20.30 7.75
CA ASN A 145 8.57 -20.32 8.12
C ASN A 145 9.51 -20.57 6.93
N LYS A 146 9.01 -21.15 5.83
CA LYS A 146 9.72 -21.21 4.54
C LYS A 146 9.61 -19.90 3.74
N SER A 147 8.56 -19.12 3.97
CA SER A 147 8.23 -17.96 3.13
C SER A 147 8.86 -16.66 3.62
N TYR A 148 8.78 -16.35 4.93
CA TYR A 148 9.39 -15.12 5.46
C TYR A 148 10.91 -15.06 5.24
N PRO A 149 11.72 -16.08 5.64
CA PRO A 149 13.17 -16.02 5.44
C PRO A 149 13.59 -15.97 3.96
N TRP A 150 12.79 -16.53 3.06
CA TRP A 150 13.07 -16.45 1.63
C TRP A 150 12.98 -15.00 1.12
N ILE A 151 12.02 -14.21 1.62
CA ILE A 151 11.89 -12.78 1.28
C ILE A 151 13.00 -11.99 1.94
N GLU A 152 13.23 -12.24 3.24
CA GLU A 152 14.18 -11.47 4.06
C GLU A 152 15.60 -11.52 3.50
N LYS A 153 16.04 -12.71 3.07
CA LYS A 153 17.38 -12.91 2.48
C LYS A 153 17.61 -12.16 1.17
N GLN A 154 16.56 -11.77 0.46
CA GLN A 154 16.67 -11.18 -0.88
C GLN A 154 16.57 -9.66 -0.87
N ILE A 155 15.64 -9.08 -0.07
CA ILE A 155 15.28 -7.66 -0.21
C ILE A 155 15.12 -6.91 1.12
N VAL A 156 15.41 -7.54 2.27
CA VAL A 156 15.17 -6.92 3.59
C VAL A 156 16.49 -6.71 4.33
N TYR A 157 16.62 -5.53 4.93
CA TYR A 157 17.83 -5.07 5.60
C TYR A 157 17.51 -4.62 7.03
N ARG A 158 18.56 -4.60 7.87
CA ARG A 158 18.54 -3.91 9.15
C ARG A 158 18.82 -2.42 8.90
N PRO A 159 17.94 -1.49 9.33
CA PRO A 159 18.17 -0.07 9.08
C PRO A 159 19.34 0.47 9.90
N LYS A 160 20.04 1.48 9.37
CA LYS A 160 20.90 2.36 10.17
C LYS A 160 20.01 3.31 10.95
N VAL A 161 19.88 3.08 12.26
CA VAL A 161 18.99 3.85 13.14
C VAL A 161 19.35 5.33 13.10
N ALA A 162 18.42 6.17 12.67
CA ALA A 162 18.60 7.62 12.66
C ALA A 162 18.48 8.21 14.09
N PRO A 163 19.13 9.34 14.40
CA PRO A 163 19.02 9.98 15.73
C PRO A 163 17.57 10.25 16.14
N TRP A 164 16.72 10.72 15.21
CA TRP A 164 15.28 10.87 15.42
C TRP A 164 14.62 9.58 15.93
N GLN A 165 14.93 8.47 15.27
CA GLN A 165 14.36 7.15 15.58
C GLN A 165 14.86 6.63 16.94
N ALA A 166 16.10 6.93 17.33
CA ALA A 166 16.61 6.61 18.66
C ALA A 166 15.88 7.39 19.77
N VAL A 167 15.60 8.68 19.55
CA VAL A 167 14.84 9.50 20.51
C VAL A 167 13.40 9.04 20.63
N VAL A 168 12.78 8.62 19.51
CA VAL A 168 11.45 7.98 19.51
C VAL A 168 11.47 6.73 20.40
N ARG A 169 12.48 5.86 20.24
CA ARG A 169 12.65 4.67 21.10
C ARG A 169 12.72 5.06 22.57
N ASP A 170 13.59 6.00 22.93
CA ASP A 170 13.79 6.38 24.34
C ASP A 170 12.53 6.99 24.95
N SER A 171 11.82 7.81 24.17
CA SER A 171 10.56 8.43 24.59
C SER A 171 9.43 7.42 24.75
N LEU A 172 9.34 6.43 23.85
CA LEU A 172 8.38 5.33 23.98
C LEU A 172 8.60 4.53 25.27
N LEU A 173 9.86 4.24 25.60
CA LEU A 173 10.21 3.58 26.86
C LEU A 173 9.88 4.46 28.06
N GLY A 174 10.18 5.76 27.99
CA GLY A 174 9.89 6.74 29.04
C GLY A 174 8.39 6.88 29.36
N VAL A 175 7.51 6.68 28.35
CA VAL A 175 6.04 6.68 28.56
C VAL A 175 5.45 5.29 28.81
N GLY A 176 6.29 4.27 29.01
CA GLY A 176 5.87 2.93 29.45
C GLY A 176 5.58 1.91 28.34
N VAL A 177 5.97 2.18 27.08
CA VAL A 177 5.88 1.19 25.97
C VAL A 177 7.09 0.24 26.03
N ALA A 178 7.23 -0.45 27.16
CA ALA A 178 8.29 -1.41 27.45
C ALA A 178 7.84 -2.86 27.17
N PRO A 179 8.75 -3.83 26.97
CA PRO A 179 10.21 -3.69 26.99
C PRO A 179 10.77 -3.13 25.68
N PHE A 180 12.08 -2.85 25.66
CA PHE A 180 12.82 -2.67 24.41
C PHE A 180 13.25 -4.04 23.87
N ASN A 181 12.70 -4.45 22.72
CA ASN A 181 12.96 -5.75 22.11
C ASN A 181 14.16 -5.75 21.13
N GLY A 182 14.94 -4.66 21.10
CA GLY A 182 16.04 -4.55 20.14
C GLY A 182 15.56 -4.51 18.69
N PHE A 183 16.34 -5.12 17.79
CA PHE A 183 15.96 -5.33 16.40
C PHE A 183 15.30 -6.70 16.25
N THR A 184 14.10 -6.74 15.67
CA THR A 184 13.43 -7.99 15.31
C THR A 184 12.49 -7.77 14.14
N TYR A 185 12.27 -8.80 13.32
CA TYR A 185 11.19 -8.78 12.33
C TYR A 185 9.84 -9.09 12.97
N ASP A 186 9.80 -9.74 14.12
CA ASP A 186 8.55 -10.20 14.71
C ASP A 186 7.69 -9.03 15.21
N HIS A 187 6.37 -9.17 15.09
CA HIS A 187 5.42 -8.24 15.65
C HIS A 187 5.20 -8.58 17.13
N VAL A 188 5.83 -7.80 18.02
CA VAL A 188 5.87 -8.04 19.46
C VAL A 188 5.55 -6.78 20.24
N TYR A 189 4.84 -6.93 21.36
CA TYR A 189 4.52 -5.82 22.27
C TYR A 189 5.78 -5.13 22.81
N GLY A 190 5.70 -3.82 23.00
CA GLY A 190 6.79 -2.97 23.48
C GLY A 190 7.42 -2.14 22.35
N THR A 191 8.63 -1.64 22.60
CA THR A 191 9.38 -0.82 21.65
C THR A 191 10.37 -1.69 20.89
N LYS A 192 10.47 -1.52 19.57
CA LYS A 192 11.44 -2.26 18.73
C LYS A 192 11.93 -1.44 17.54
N PHE A 193 13.06 -1.86 17.00
CA PHE A 193 13.43 -1.56 15.62
C PHE A 193 12.96 -2.68 14.68
N GLY A 194 12.35 -2.31 13.55
CA GLY A 194 11.96 -3.25 12.50
C GLY A 194 12.97 -3.35 11.37
N GLY A 195 12.68 -4.20 10.40
CA GLY A 195 13.42 -4.29 9.14
C GLY A 195 13.07 -3.13 8.20
N THR A 196 13.79 -3.05 7.10
CA THR A 196 13.46 -2.15 6.00
C THR A 196 13.77 -2.76 4.65
N ILE A 197 13.05 -2.38 3.60
CA ILE A 197 13.39 -2.73 2.22
C ILE A 197 14.36 -1.73 1.56
N PHE A 198 14.84 -0.73 2.31
CA PHE A 198 15.89 0.17 1.85
C PHE A 198 17.26 -0.33 2.29
N ASP A 199 18.21 -0.42 1.38
CA ASP A 199 19.58 -0.78 1.73
C ASP A 199 20.34 0.37 2.40
N ARG A 200 21.61 0.11 2.76
CA ARG A 200 22.47 1.08 3.44
C ARG A 200 22.73 2.37 2.65
N PHE A 201 22.47 2.37 1.34
CA PHE A 201 22.63 3.52 0.45
C PHE A 201 21.29 4.22 0.17
N GLY A 202 20.20 3.77 0.79
CA GLY A 202 18.86 4.32 0.59
C GLY A 202 18.21 3.87 -0.72
N ARG A 203 18.75 2.83 -1.38
CA ARG A 203 18.09 2.23 -2.54
C ARG A 203 17.00 1.26 -2.06
N ARG A 204 15.82 1.41 -2.63
CA ARG A 204 14.66 0.56 -2.40
C ARG A 204 14.84 -0.77 -3.12
N HIS A 205 14.54 -1.86 -2.41
CA HIS A 205 14.37 -3.19 -2.96
C HIS A 205 12.89 -3.56 -2.91
N THR A 206 12.32 -4.09 -3.99
CA THR A 206 10.85 -4.23 -4.13
C THR A 206 10.43 -5.66 -4.39
N ALA A 207 9.13 -5.95 -4.28
CA ALA A 207 8.59 -7.26 -4.61
C ALA A 207 8.88 -7.68 -6.07
N ALA A 208 9.15 -6.73 -6.98
CA ALA A 208 9.57 -7.05 -8.35
C ALA A 208 10.89 -7.83 -8.40
N GLU A 209 11.80 -7.62 -7.45
CA GLU A 209 13.07 -8.36 -7.38
C GLU A 209 12.89 -9.80 -6.90
N LEU A 210 11.76 -10.12 -6.25
CA LEU A 210 11.40 -11.49 -5.90
C LEU A 210 11.03 -12.35 -7.12
N LEU A 211 10.99 -11.76 -8.33
CA LEU A 211 10.91 -12.49 -9.59
C LEU A 211 12.27 -13.06 -10.03
N ALA A 212 13.39 -12.59 -9.48
CA ALA A 212 14.73 -13.04 -9.86
C ALA A 212 14.92 -14.57 -9.89
N PRO A 213 14.41 -15.36 -8.92
CA PRO A 213 14.58 -16.81 -8.93
C PRO A 213 13.57 -17.57 -9.81
N ALA A 214 12.70 -16.88 -10.55
CA ALA A 214 11.73 -17.51 -11.45
C ALA A 214 12.40 -18.30 -12.58
N ASP A 215 11.74 -19.35 -13.05
CA ASP A 215 12.14 -20.05 -14.28
C ASP A 215 11.86 -19.14 -15.50
N PRO A 216 12.88 -18.66 -16.24
CA PRO A 216 12.70 -17.73 -17.34
C PRO A 216 12.01 -18.35 -18.57
N GLN A 217 11.92 -19.68 -18.65
CA GLN A 217 11.22 -20.36 -19.75
C GLN A 217 9.72 -20.53 -19.46
N LYS A 218 9.33 -20.47 -18.19
CA LYS A 218 7.94 -20.72 -17.74
C LYS A 218 7.22 -19.48 -17.25
N LEU A 219 7.95 -18.42 -16.90
CA LEU A 219 7.37 -17.14 -16.54
C LEU A 219 7.34 -16.21 -17.75
N THR A 220 6.19 -15.59 -18.01
CA THR A 220 6.07 -14.40 -18.86
C THR A 220 5.45 -13.28 -18.03
N VAL A 221 6.07 -12.10 -18.03
CA VAL A 221 5.55 -10.91 -17.36
C VAL A 221 5.29 -9.83 -18.40
N LEU A 222 4.05 -9.34 -18.46
CA LEU A 222 3.68 -8.22 -19.31
C LEU A 222 3.41 -6.99 -18.44
N VAL A 223 4.21 -5.93 -18.64
CA VAL A 223 3.98 -4.61 -18.06
C VAL A 223 3.19 -3.73 -19.02
N HIS A 224 2.54 -2.70 -18.48
CA HIS A 224 1.54 -1.90 -19.19
C HIS A 224 0.38 -2.73 -19.75
N ALA A 225 0.06 -3.85 -19.08
CA ALA A 225 -1.03 -4.75 -19.42
C ALA A 225 -2.22 -4.51 -18.49
N THR A 226 -3.14 -3.64 -18.89
CA THR A 226 -4.34 -3.34 -18.08
C THR A 226 -5.43 -4.37 -18.36
N VAL A 227 -5.56 -5.34 -17.46
CA VAL A 227 -6.69 -6.28 -17.47
C VAL A 227 -7.99 -5.50 -17.33
N GLN A 228 -8.93 -5.77 -18.23
CA GLN A 228 -10.25 -5.15 -18.28
C GLN A 228 -11.30 -6.01 -17.56
N LYS A 229 -11.22 -7.34 -17.73
CA LYS A 229 -12.10 -8.32 -17.06
C LYS A 229 -11.55 -9.74 -17.16
N VAL A 230 -12.02 -10.59 -16.26
CA VAL A 230 -11.92 -12.05 -16.35
C VAL A 230 -12.96 -12.57 -17.34
N LEU A 231 -12.55 -13.51 -18.19
CA LEU A 231 -13.43 -14.20 -19.13
C LEU A 231 -13.92 -15.49 -18.50
N PHE A 232 -15.24 -15.73 -18.56
CA PHE A 232 -15.87 -16.92 -18.00
C PHE A 232 -16.54 -17.76 -19.07
N ASP A 233 -16.40 -19.08 -18.93
CA ASP A 233 -17.30 -20.06 -19.52
C ASP A 233 -18.48 -20.26 -18.57
N THR A 234 -19.68 -19.91 -19.03
CA THR A 234 -20.95 -19.98 -18.29
C THR A 234 -21.87 -21.11 -18.78
N SER A 235 -21.36 -22.01 -19.63
CA SER A 235 -22.16 -23.14 -20.16
C SER A 235 -22.54 -24.17 -19.07
N GLY A 236 -21.76 -24.24 -18.00
CA GLY A 236 -21.99 -25.14 -16.86
C GLY A 236 -22.80 -24.52 -15.71
N LYS A 237 -23.12 -25.33 -14.70
CA LYS A 237 -23.86 -24.91 -13.49
C LYS A 237 -23.18 -23.80 -12.68
N ARG A 238 -21.85 -23.69 -12.77
CA ARG A 238 -21.05 -22.66 -12.11
C ARG A 238 -20.09 -22.05 -13.14
N PRO A 239 -19.96 -20.72 -13.17
CA PRO A 239 -19.04 -20.06 -14.09
C PRO A 239 -17.61 -20.52 -13.84
N LYS A 240 -16.87 -20.75 -14.92
CA LYS A 240 -15.48 -21.22 -14.90
C LYS A 240 -14.61 -20.16 -15.55
N ALA A 241 -13.63 -19.64 -14.82
CA ALA A 241 -12.66 -18.72 -15.41
C ALA A 241 -11.90 -19.44 -16.54
N ALA A 242 -11.86 -18.81 -17.70
CA ALA A 242 -11.24 -19.31 -18.93
C ALA A 242 -9.98 -18.52 -19.28
N GLY A 243 -9.92 -17.24 -18.91
CA GLY A 243 -8.84 -16.35 -19.28
C GLY A 243 -9.12 -14.91 -18.85
N VAL A 244 -8.42 -13.96 -19.45
CA VAL A 244 -8.58 -12.53 -19.20
C VAL A 244 -8.53 -11.74 -20.51
N LEU A 245 -9.28 -10.63 -20.54
CA LEU A 245 -9.17 -9.60 -21.57
C LEU A 245 -8.32 -8.45 -20.99
N PHE A 246 -7.30 -8.00 -21.72
CA PHE A 246 -6.46 -6.88 -21.31
C PHE A 246 -6.17 -5.93 -22.46
N LYS A 247 -5.76 -4.70 -22.13
CA LYS A 247 -5.27 -3.70 -23.09
C LYS A 247 -3.76 -3.53 -22.94
N ASP A 248 -3.08 -3.35 -24.06
CA ASP A 248 -1.67 -2.94 -24.10
C ASP A 248 -1.51 -1.42 -23.93
N GLU A 249 -0.26 -0.96 -23.91
CA GLU A 249 0.09 0.45 -23.81
C GLU A 249 -0.38 1.31 -25.02
N ASN A 250 -0.74 0.67 -26.14
CA ASN A 250 -1.24 1.32 -27.35
C ASN A 250 -2.78 1.32 -27.42
N GLY A 251 -3.45 0.71 -26.44
CA GLY A 251 -4.90 0.58 -26.38
C GLY A 251 -5.47 -0.63 -27.16
N ASN A 252 -4.61 -1.48 -27.74
CA ASN A 252 -5.02 -2.71 -28.41
C ASN A 252 -5.51 -3.74 -27.39
N GLN A 253 -6.54 -4.50 -27.76
CA GLN A 253 -7.09 -5.53 -26.90
C GLN A 253 -6.48 -6.89 -27.19
N HIS A 254 -6.17 -7.63 -26.13
CA HIS A 254 -5.61 -8.96 -26.16
C HIS A 254 -6.38 -9.89 -25.22
N GLN A 255 -6.38 -11.17 -25.55
CA GLN A 255 -6.96 -12.21 -24.70
C GLN A 255 -5.88 -13.24 -24.37
N ALA A 256 -5.76 -13.59 -23.09
CA ALA A 256 -4.91 -14.68 -22.63
C ALA A 256 -5.78 -15.76 -22.00
N PHE A 257 -5.57 -17.02 -22.41
CA PHE A 257 -6.36 -18.15 -21.97
C PHE A 257 -5.57 -19.12 -21.10
N LEU A 258 -6.27 -19.75 -20.18
CA LEU A 258 -5.74 -20.85 -19.38
C LEU A 258 -5.62 -22.12 -20.22
N SER A 259 -4.68 -23.00 -19.85
CA SER A 259 -4.55 -24.34 -20.40
C SER A 259 -5.81 -25.19 -20.17
N SER A 260 -5.98 -26.25 -20.97
CA SER A 260 -7.15 -27.13 -20.89
C SER A 260 -7.21 -27.92 -19.57
N SER A 261 -6.13 -27.91 -18.79
CA SER A 261 -6.07 -28.54 -17.47
C SER A 261 -7.14 -27.98 -16.54
N LEU A 262 -7.88 -28.90 -15.90
CA LEU A 262 -8.91 -28.60 -14.91
C LEU A 262 -8.35 -27.90 -13.67
N LYS A 263 -7.03 -27.98 -13.46
CA LYS A 263 -6.33 -27.47 -12.30
C LYS A 263 -5.73 -26.06 -12.50
N SER A 264 -5.77 -25.54 -13.72
CA SER A 264 -5.29 -24.19 -14.07
C SER A 264 -6.24 -23.11 -13.55
N GLU A 265 -5.71 -21.97 -13.11
CA GLU A 265 -6.49 -20.94 -12.42
C GLU A 265 -6.10 -19.51 -12.88
N VAL A 266 -7.08 -18.62 -12.98
CA VAL A 266 -6.83 -17.17 -12.92
C VAL A 266 -6.70 -16.79 -11.45
N ILE A 267 -5.65 -16.05 -11.10
CA ILE A 267 -5.42 -15.59 -9.72
C ILE A 267 -5.39 -14.06 -9.73
N LEU A 268 -6.34 -13.44 -9.02
CA LEU A 268 -6.37 -12.01 -8.82
C LEU A 268 -5.45 -11.62 -7.67
N SER A 269 -4.52 -10.72 -7.93
CA SER A 269 -3.58 -10.12 -6.98
C SER A 269 -3.50 -8.59 -7.21
N CYS A 270 -4.62 -7.98 -7.57
CA CYS A 270 -4.73 -6.57 -7.95
C CYS A 270 -4.73 -5.62 -6.72
N GLY A 271 -4.67 -6.17 -5.51
CA GLY A 271 -4.70 -5.42 -4.25
C GLY A 271 -6.12 -5.12 -3.77
N ALA A 272 -6.22 -4.59 -2.55
CA ALA A 272 -7.49 -4.34 -1.85
C ALA A 272 -8.49 -3.46 -2.63
N ILE A 273 -8.01 -2.54 -3.47
CA ILE A 273 -8.87 -1.74 -4.36
C ILE A 273 -9.11 -2.44 -5.70
N GLY A 274 -8.04 -2.92 -6.33
CA GLY A 274 -8.10 -3.44 -7.70
C GLY A 274 -8.84 -4.77 -7.83
N THR A 275 -8.80 -5.63 -6.82
CA THR A 275 -9.40 -6.97 -6.88
C THR A 275 -10.93 -6.95 -6.82
N PRO A 276 -11.57 -6.28 -5.83
CA PRO A 276 -13.03 -6.15 -5.87
C PRO A 276 -13.50 -5.38 -7.12
N GLN A 277 -12.76 -4.33 -7.55
CA GLN A 277 -13.03 -3.66 -8.82
C GLN A 277 -13.01 -4.65 -10.01
N MET A 278 -12.00 -5.52 -10.09
CA MET A 278 -11.86 -6.50 -11.16
C MET A 278 -12.99 -7.54 -11.16
N LEU A 279 -13.42 -8.01 -9.98
CA LEU A 279 -14.58 -8.90 -9.87
C LEU A 279 -15.85 -8.23 -10.37
N LEU A 280 -16.12 -7.00 -9.94
CA LEU A 280 -17.30 -6.23 -10.37
C LEU A 280 -17.30 -6.02 -11.89
N LEU A 281 -16.17 -5.57 -12.48
CA LEU A 281 -16.02 -5.41 -13.93
C LEU A 281 -16.16 -6.72 -14.71
N SER A 282 -15.96 -7.86 -14.05
CA SER A 282 -16.09 -9.20 -14.64
C SER A 282 -17.48 -9.82 -14.39
N GLY A 283 -18.43 -9.06 -13.85
CA GLY A 283 -19.80 -9.52 -13.58
C GLY A 283 -19.93 -10.38 -12.32
N VAL A 284 -18.97 -10.33 -11.39
CA VAL A 284 -19.02 -11.04 -10.10
C VAL A 284 -19.21 -10.03 -8.98
N GLY A 285 -20.42 -9.95 -8.41
CA GLY A 285 -20.75 -8.95 -7.40
C GLY A 285 -22.25 -8.80 -7.14
N PRO A 286 -22.70 -7.77 -6.42
CA PRO A 286 -24.11 -7.55 -6.15
C PRO A 286 -24.88 -7.32 -7.45
N LYS A 287 -25.81 -8.22 -7.79
CA LYS A 287 -26.52 -8.19 -9.08
C LYS A 287 -27.12 -6.83 -9.43
N ALA A 288 -27.78 -6.17 -8.48
CA ALA A 288 -28.40 -4.87 -8.69
C ALA A 288 -27.39 -3.77 -9.06
N GLU A 289 -26.21 -3.75 -8.43
CA GLU A 289 -25.16 -2.77 -8.74
C GLU A 289 -24.52 -3.04 -10.11
N LEU A 290 -24.40 -4.31 -10.50
CA LEU A 290 -23.91 -4.69 -11.83
C LEU A 290 -24.88 -4.25 -12.94
N GLU A 291 -26.18 -4.47 -12.73
CA GLU A 291 -27.24 -4.07 -13.67
C GLU A 291 -27.31 -2.55 -13.85
N GLU A 292 -27.17 -1.77 -12.77
CA GLU A 292 -27.07 -0.31 -12.81
C GLU A 292 -25.91 0.17 -13.69
N MET A 293 -24.78 -0.52 -13.61
CA MET A 293 -23.58 -0.25 -14.42
C MET A 293 -23.62 -0.88 -15.82
N LYS A 294 -24.73 -1.51 -16.21
CA LYS A 294 -24.90 -2.25 -17.48
C LYS A 294 -23.85 -3.36 -17.69
N ILE A 295 -23.43 -3.99 -16.60
CA ILE A 295 -22.53 -5.13 -16.59
C ILE A 295 -23.36 -6.41 -16.48
N SER A 296 -23.18 -7.34 -17.42
CA SER A 296 -23.85 -8.65 -17.36
C SER A 296 -23.41 -9.42 -16.12
N SER A 297 -24.37 -9.78 -15.27
CA SER A 297 -24.12 -10.58 -14.08
C SER A 297 -23.70 -12.02 -14.45
N VAL A 298 -22.49 -12.40 -14.05
CA VAL A 298 -21.94 -13.78 -14.15
C VAL A 298 -22.20 -14.56 -12.86
N LEU A 299 -22.04 -13.90 -11.71
CA LEU A 299 -22.24 -14.50 -10.40
C LEU A 299 -22.69 -13.43 -9.40
N ASP A 300 -23.87 -13.61 -8.81
CA ASP A 300 -24.35 -12.74 -7.74
C ASP A 300 -23.61 -13.05 -6.43
N ASN A 301 -22.83 -12.07 -5.96
CA ASN A 301 -22.19 -12.11 -4.66
C ASN A 301 -22.24 -10.72 -4.02
N LYS A 302 -23.22 -10.53 -3.12
CA LYS A 302 -23.46 -9.28 -2.41
C LYS A 302 -22.31 -8.77 -1.53
N PHE A 303 -21.27 -9.58 -1.30
CA PHE A 303 -20.15 -9.23 -0.41
C PHE A 303 -18.93 -8.68 -1.15
N VAL A 304 -18.89 -8.75 -2.49
CA VAL A 304 -17.79 -8.15 -3.26
C VAL A 304 -17.82 -6.64 -3.08
N GLY A 305 -16.67 -6.06 -2.73
CA GLY A 305 -16.52 -4.64 -2.43
C GLY A 305 -17.00 -4.25 -1.02
N GLN A 306 -17.53 -5.16 -0.22
CA GLN A 306 -18.03 -4.86 1.12
C GLN A 306 -16.98 -5.08 2.21
N GLY A 307 -17.10 -4.33 3.31
CA GLY A 307 -16.20 -4.43 4.45
C GLY A 307 -14.79 -3.90 4.15
N MET A 308 -14.70 -2.82 3.38
CA MET A 308 -13.43 -2.12 3.16
C MET A 308 -12.99 -1.49 4.48
N ALA A 309 -11.77 -1.75 4.92
CA ALA A 309 -11.20 -1.17 6.12
C ALA A 309 -9.90 -0.43 5.76
N ASP A 310 -9.62 0.66 6.44
CA ASP A 310 -8.31 1.31 6.45
C ASP A 310 -7.95 1.64 7.88
N ASN A 311 -6.68 1.43 8.23
CA ASN A 311 -6.20 1.77 9.56
C ASN A 311 -6.11 3.30 9.66
N PRO A 312 -6.93 3.96 10.50
CA PRO A 312 -6.80 5.39 10.73
C PRO A 312 -5.41 5.72 11.27
N MET A 313 -4.83 6.81 10.77
CA MET A 313 -3.62 7.40 11.32
C MET A 313 -3.83 8.88 11.63
N ASN A 314 -3.31 9.30 12.77
CA ASN A 314 -3.20 10.70 13.13
C ASN A 314 -1.72 11.04 13.35
N ALA A 315 -1.31 12.22 12.90
CA ALA A 315 0.07 12.65 12.99
C ALA A 315 0.19 13.87 13.90
N VAL A 316 1.17 13.84 14.80
CA VAL A 316 1.61 15.01 15.56
C VAL A 316 2.94 15.48 14.98
N PHE A 317 2.96 16.72 14.51
CA PHE A 317 4.17 17.36 14.05
C PHE A 317 5.02 17.83 15.24
N VAL A 318 6.32 17.57 15.16
CA VAL A 318 7.30 17.90 16.20
C VAL A 318 8.41 18.76 15.58
N PRO A 319 8.42 20.07 15.83
CA PRO A 319 9.44 20.99 15.32
C PRO A 319 10.81 20.76 15.97
N SER A 320 11.85 21.26 15.32
CA SER A 320 13.23 21.21 15.81
C SER A 320 13.97 22.50 15.49
N LYS A 321 14.81 22.99 16.44
CA LYS A 321 15.66 24.17 16.20
C LYS A 321 16.75 23.87 15.17
N LYS A 322 17.21 22.63 15.09
CA LYS A 322 18.20 22.15 14.11
C LYS A 322 17.56 21.21 13.10
N PRO A 323 17.91 21.28 11.80
CA PRO A 323 17.43 20.34 10.80
C PRO A 323 17.71 18.89 11.23
N VAL A 324 16.68 18.06 11.20
CA VAL A 324 16.81 16.62 11.45
C VAL A 324 17.03 15.88 10.14
N LYS A 325 17.86 14.84 10.19
CA LYS A 325 18.10 13.99 9.02
C LYS A 325 16.82 13.27 8.60
N GLN A 326 16.65 13.08 7.30
CA GLN A 326 15.58 12.28 6.74
C GLN A 326 15.61 10.86 7.29
N SER A 327 14.49 10.43 7.85
CA SER A 327 14.25 9.04 8.22
C SER A 327 12.80 8.67 7.96
N LEU A 328 12.61 7.49 7.38
CA LEU A 328 11.31 6.82 7.37
C LEU A 328 11.20 5.96 8.63
N ILE A 329 10.12 5.18 8.72
CA ILE A 329 9.82 4.38 9.91
C ILE A 329 10.92 3.33 10.12
N GLN A 330 11.52 3.35 11.32
CA GLN A 330 12.51 2.37 11.78
C GLN A 330 12.16 1.85 13.17
N THR A 331 11.61 2.72 14.01
CA THR A 331 11.14 2.42 15.37
C THR A 331 9.63 2.33 15.39
N VAL A 332 9.11 1.36 16.14
CA VAL A 332 7.68 1.28 16.43
C VAL A 332 7.46 0.94 17.91
N GLY A 333 6.47 1.59 18.51
CA GLY A 333 5.89 1.24 19.79
C GLY A 333 4.59 0.46 19.57
N ILE A 334 4.57 -0.81 19.95
CA ILE A 334 3.39 -1.68 19.85
C ILE A 334 2.75 -1.72 21.24
N THR A 335 1.57 -1.12 21.39
CA THR A 335 0.92 -0.96 22.70
C THR A 335 -0.11 -2.05 22.98
N LYS A 336 -0.50 -2.23 24.25
CA LYS A 336 -1.61 -3.13 24.65
C LYS A 336 -2.99 -2.54 24.37
N MET A 337 -3.07 -1.23 24.13
CA MET A 337 -4.33 -0.53 23.84
C MET A 337 -4.75 -0.63 22.36
N GLY A 338 -4.00 -1.36 21.52
CA GLY A 338 -4.35 -1.50 20.10
C GLY A 338 -3.96 -0.27 19.27
N VAL A 339 -2.96 0.48 19.72
CA VAL A 339 -2.36 1.62 19.01
C VAL A 339 -0.90 1.34 18.71
N TYR A 340 -0.44 1.69 17.52
CA TYR A 340 0.96 1.63 17.13
C TYR A 340 1.51 3.04 16.95
N ILE A 341 2.67 3.31 17.55
CA ILE A 341 3.34 4.61 17.43
C ILE A 341 4.58 4.45 16.54
N GLU A 342 4.58 5.16 15.42
CA GLU A 342 5.65 5.18 14.42
C GLU A 342 6.18 6.61 14.26
N ALA A 343 7.27 6.81 13.53
CA ALA A 343 7.82 8.14 13.34
C ALA A 343 8.58 8.28 12.02
N SER A 344 8.58 9.51 11.50
CA SER A 344 9.35 9.93 10.32
C SER A 344 9.89 11.35 10.51
N SER A 345 10.90 11.74 9.73
CA SER A 345 11.58 13.03 9.93
C SER A 345 12.26 13.54 8.66
N GLY A 346 12.58 14.84 8.63
CA GLY A 346 13.56 15.43 7.70
C GLY A 346 13.10 15.44 6.25
N PHE A 347 11.86 15.88 5.99
CA PHE A 347 11.35 16.00 4.62
C PHE A 347 11.63 17.36 3.96
N GLY A 348 12.11 18.37 4.71
CA GLY A 348 12.46 19.71 4.21
C GLY A 348 13.97 19.98 4.17
N GLU A 349 14.78 19.02 3.67
CA GLU A 349 16.25 19.04 3.77
C GLU A 349 16.99 20.04 2.86
N SER A 350 16.31 20.81 2.00
CA SER A 350 16.96 21.84 1.16
C SER A 350 16.46 23.24 1.48
N ASP A 351 17.35 24.25 1.43
CA ASP A 351 16.98 25.66 1.53
C ASP A 351 15.95 26.07 0.44
N ASP A 352 15.95 25.36 -0.70
CA ASP A 352 14.98 25.50 -1.79
C ASP A 352 13.59 24.92 -1.48
N SER A 353 13.41 24.12 -0.40
CA SER A 353 12.09 23.58 -0.01
C SER A 353 11.08 24.67 0.34
N ILE A 354 11.52 25.90 0.65
CA ILE A 354 10.65 27.07 0.86
C ILE A 354 10.14 27.64 -0.48
N GLU A 355 10.96 27.58 -1.53
CA GLU A 355 10.69 28.19 -2.84
C GLU A 355 10.13 27.19 -3.87
N CYS A 356 10.28 25.88 -3.64
CA CYS A 356 9.85 24.82 -4.54
C CYS A 356 8.56 24.11 -4.09
N HIS A 357 7.82 23.55 -5.07
CA HIS A 357 6.58 22.80 -4.86
C HIS A 357 6.83 21.30 -5.09
N HIS A 358 6.62 20.47 -4.06
CA HIS A 358 6.85 19.02 -4.11
C HIS A 358 5.56 18.21 -4.40
N GLY A 359 4.50 18.86 -4.90
CA GLY A 359 3.21 18.24 -5.27
C GLY A 359 2.24 18.11 -4.09
N ILE A 360 0.93 18.02 -4.39
CA ILE A 360 -0.24 18.16 -3.47
C ILE A 360 -0.22 17.22 -2.25
N ILE A 361 0.63 16.20 -2.26
CA ILE A 361 0.70 15.09 -1.28
C ILE A 361 2.08 15.06 -0.57
N SER A 362 2.99 16.01 -0.84
CA SER A 362 4.29 16.02 -0.15
C SER A 362 4.10 16.17 1.36
N ALA A 363 4.85 15.37 2.12
CA ALA A 363 4.90 15.41 3.59
C ALA A 363 5.35 16.79 4.14
N GLU A 364 5.82 17.68 3.27
CA GLU A 364 6.12 19.08 3.58
C GLU A 364 4.87 19.97 3.66
N ILE A 365 3.77 19.63 2.98
CA ILE A 365 2.68 20.57 2.69
C ILE A 365 1.35 20.14 3.30
N GLY A 366 1.31 20.27 4.60
CA GLY A 366 0.17 20.08 5.47
C GLY A 366 -1.12 20.87 5.24
N GLN A 367 -1.33 21.62 4.16
CA GLN A 367 -2.37 22.67 4.14
C GLN A 367 -3.30 22.72 2.92
N LEU A 368 -3.40 21.66 2.11
CA LEU A 368 -4.29 21.66 0.91
C LEU A 368 -5.77 21.32 1.17
N SER A 369 -6.25 21.57 2.39
CA SER A 369 -7.45 20.89 2.92
C SER A 369 -8.71 21.73 3.06
N THR A 370 -8.66 23.04 2.82
CA THR A 370 -9.81 23.93 3.08
C THR A 370 -10.67 24.20 1.84
N ILE A 371 -10.34 23.65 0.67
CA ILE A 371 -11.05 23.91 -0.59
C ILE A 371 -11.79 22.64 -1.07
N PRO A 372 -13.13 22.66 -1.15
CA PRO A 372 -13.94 21.56 -1.68
C PRO A 372 -13.49 21.13 -3.09
N PRO A 373 -13.61 19.85 -3.47
CA PRO A 373 -13.17 19.34 -4.78
C PRO A 373 -13.67 20.14 -5.98
N GLU A 374 -14.93 20.60 -5.93
CA GLU A 374 -15.59 21.38 -6.98
C GLU A 374 -14.98 22.79 -7.16
N GLN A 375 -14.22 23.27 -6.17
CA GLN A 375 -13.68 24.64 -6.11
C GLN A 375 -12.16 24.69 -6.31
N ARG A 376 -11.55 23.57 -6.74
CA ARG A 376 -10.10 23.46 -6.97
C ARG A 376 -9.70 23.90 -8.37
N THR A 377 -9.87 25.19 -8.62
CA THR A 377 -9.34 25.80 -9.83
C THR A 377 -7.79 25.91 -9.74
N PRO A 378 -7.07 25.98 -10.87
CA PRO A 378 -5.63 26.26 -10.87
C PRO A 378 -5.23 27.49 -10.04
N GLU A 379 -6.10 28.49 -9.96
CA GLU A 379 -5.92 29.73 -9.19
C GLU A 379 -5.97 29.50 -7.68
N ALA A 380 -6.85 28.61 -7.20
CA ALA A 380 -6.91 28.21 -5.80
C ALA A 380 -5.62 27.49 -5.35
N ILE A 381 -5.05 26.68 -6.24
CA ILE A 381 -3.75 26.01 -6.04
C ILE A 381 -2.62 27.05 -6.00
N GLN A 382 -2.64 28.05 -6.88
CA GLN A 382 -1.64 29.14 -6.89
C GLN A 382 -1.73 30.07 -5.67
N ALA A 383 -2.94 30.38 -5.19
CA ALA A 383 -3.15 31.16 -3.97
C ALA A 383 -2.70 30.41 -2.71
N TYR A 384 -2.80 29.08 -2.72
CA TYR A 384 -2.24 28.22 -1.68
C TYR A 384 -0.71 28.27 -1.67
N ILE A 385 -0.07 28.14 -2.84
CA ILE A 385 1.40 28.22 -2.99
C ILE A 385 1.96 29.52 -2.37
N ARG A 386 1.26 30.65 -2.51
CA ARG A 386 1.67 31.92 -1.89
C ARG A 386 1.61 31.88 -0.35
N ARG A 387 0.62 31.20 0.24
CA ARG A 387 0.43 31.07 1.70
C ARG A 387 1.41 30.10 2.37
N LYS A 388 2.15 29.28 1.61
CA LYS A 388 3.26 28.46 2.14
C LYS A 388 4.30 29.30 2.88
N LYS A 389 4.47 30.57 2.48
CA LYS A 389 5.34 31.54 3.14
C LYS A 389 4.91 31.91 4.57
N ASP A 390 3.69 31.58 4.96
CA ASP A 390 3.13 31.86 6.29
C ASP A 390 3.38 30.71 7.29
N ILE A 391 3.92 29.57 6.84
CA ILE A 391 4.30 28.44 7.70
C ILE A 391 5.68 28.73 8.33
N PRO A 392 5.83 28.64 9.67
CA PRO A 392 7.13 28.83 10.32
C PRO A 392 8.19 27.88 9.74
N TYR A 393 9.38 28.41 9.45
CA TYR A 393 10.47 27.65 8.84
C TYR A 393 10.91 26.44 9.69
N GLU A 394 10.73 26.51 11.01
CA GLU A 394 10.95 25.41 11.95
C GLU A 394 10.03 24.20 11.69
N ALA A 395 8.90 24.39 11.01
CA ALA A 395 8.01 23.31 10.58
C ALA A 395 8.66 22.37 9.56
N PHE A 396 9.67 22.85 8.82
CA PHE A 396 10.39 22.05 7.81
C PHE A 396 11.64 21.36 8.38
N ARG A 397 12.02 21.68 9.64
CA ARG A 397 13.23 21.18 10.30
C ARG A 397 12.99 19.98 11.22
N GLY A 398 11.73 19.63 11.45
CA GLY A 398 11.30 18.61 12.40
C GLY A 398 10.89 17.28 11.78
N GLY A 399 9.97 16.59 12.45
CA GLY A 399 9.41 15.32 12.00
C GLY A 399 8.01 15.08 12.54
N PHE A 400 7.51 13.88 12.31
CA PHE A 400 6.17 13.46 12.70
C PHE A 400 6.23 12.24 13.60
N ILE A 401 5.36 12.24 14.61
CA ILE A 401 4.98 11.04 15.35
C ILE A 401 3.62 10.61 14.84
N LEU A 402 3.53 9.37 14.38
CA LEU A 402 2.37 8.79 13.72
C LEU A 402 1.71 7.82 14.68
N GLU A 403 0.44 8.05 14.97
CA GLU A 403 -0.42 7.15 15.72
C GLU A 403 -1.25 6.35 14.71
N LYS A 404 -1.17 5.02 14.75
CA LYS A 404 -1.97 4.11 13.92
C LYS A 404 -2.85 3.25 14.81
N ILE A 405 -4.15 3.24 14.55
CA ILE A 405 -5.07 2.28 15.17
C ILE A 405 -4.86 0.89 14.53
N ALA A 406 -4.65 -0.13 15.36
CA ALA A 406 -4.29 -1.48 14.92
C ALA A 406 -5.45 -2.24 14.25
N TYR A 407 -6.64 -2.16 14.84
CA TYR A 407 -7.81 -2.98 14.51
C TYR A 407 -9.06 -2.13 14.44
N PRO A 408 -9.23 -1.30 13.38
CA PRO A 408 -10.43 -0.50 13.22
C PRO A 408 -11.66 -1.40 13.13
N ILE A 409 -12.71 -1.05 13.86
CA ILE A 409 -14.02 -1.71 13.78
C ILE A 409 -14.85 -1.11 12.64
N SER A 410 -14.64 0.18 12.37
CA SER A 410 -15.21 0.85 11.21
C SER A 410 -14.81 0.18 9.90
N THR A 411 -15.83 -0.12 9.10
CA THR A 411 -15.67 -0.59 7.72
C THR A 411 -16.63 0.16 6.81
N GLY A 412 -16.30 0.27 5.53
CA GLY A 412 -17.19 0.74 4.48
C GLY A 412 -17.20 -0.20 3.28
N GLN A 413 -17.19 0.37 2.09
CA GLN A 413 -17.45 -0.34 0.84
C GLN A 413 -16.70 0.28 -0.34
N LEU A 414 -16.61 -0.48 -1.42
CA LEU A 414 -16.08 -0.09 -2.71
C LEU A 414 -17.15 -0.29 -3.78
N LYS A 415 -17.37 0.72 -4.61
CA LYS A 415 -18.34 0.70 -5.71
C LYS A 415 -17.72 1.17 -7.02
N LEU A 416 -18.15 0.59 -8.13
CA LEU A 416 -17.80 1.13 -9.44
C LEU A 416 -18.48 2.48 -9.65
N ILE A 417 -17.76 3.41 -10.29
CA ILE A 417 -18.30 4.67 -10.81
C ILE A 417 -18.20 4.74 -12.34
N SER A 418 -17.49 3.78 -12.93
CA SER A 418 -17.14 3.69 -14.34
C SER A 418 -16.86 2.23 -14.69
N THR A 419 -17.06 1.86 -15.95
CA THR A 419 -16.68 0.55 -16.49
C THR A 419 -15.26 0.52 -17.05
N ASN A 420 -14.53 1.64 -17.00
CA ASN A 420 -13.12 1.71 -17.37
C ASN A 420 -12.23 1.22 -16.23
N ALA A 421 -11.42 0.18 -16.49
CA ALA A 421 -10.55 -0.43 -15.48
C ALA A 421 -9.41 0.49 -14.99
N GLU A 422 -9.08 1.55 -15.74
CA GLU A 422 -8.07 2.54 -15.34
C GLU A 422 -8.56 3.49 -14.25
N ASP A 423 -9.87 3.71 -14.18
CA ASP A 423 -10.47 4.66 -13.25
C ASP A 423 -10.41 4.10 -11.82
N ASN A 424 -10.32 5.01 -10.83
CA ASN A 424 -10.47 4.59 -9.44
C ASN A 424 -11.96 4.34 -9.14
N PRO A 425 -12.30 3.25 -8.43
CA PRO A 425 -13.65 3.10 -7.90
C PRO A 425 -13.90 4.11 -6.77
N SER A 426 -15.17 4.29 -6.40
CA SER A 426 -15.53 5.00 -5.17
C SER A 426 -15.28 4.11 -3.96
N VAL A 427 -14.68 4.66 -2.90
CA VAL A 427 -14.29 3.90 -1.70
C VAL A 427 -14.67 4.67 -0.44
N THR A 428 -15.32 3.99 0.49
CA THR A 428 -15.67 4.48 1.84
C THR A 428 -15.01 3.58 2.87
N PHE A 429 -14.37 4.17 3.88
CA PHE A 429 -13.82 3.44 5.03
C PHE A 429 -14.58 3.70 6.33
N ASN A 430 -15.33 4.81 6.42
CA ASN A 430 -16.08 5.22 7.60
C ASN A 430 -15.18 5.48 8.82
N TYR A 431 -14.07 6.21 8.65
CA TYR A 431 -13.14 6.51 9.74
C TYR A 431 -13.89 7.03 10.97
N PHE A 432 -13.64 6.43 12.15
CA PHE A 432 -14.26 6.77 13.44
C PHE A 432 -15.79 6.67 13.53
N LYS A 433 -16.47 6.06 12.55
CA LYS A 433 -17.89 5.72 12.67
C LYS A 433 -18.19 4.87 13.90
N HIS A 434 -17.30 3.94 14.26
CA HIS A 434 -17.39 3.22 15.52
C HIS A 434 -16.68 4.01 16.66
N PRO A 435 -17.34 4.26 17.80
CA PRO A 435 -16.79 5.13 18.86
C PRO A 435 -15.51 4.59 19.50
N HIS A 436 -15.31 3.27 19.53
CA HIS A 436 -14.07 2.67 20.03
C HIS A 436 -12.84 3.05 19.19
N ASP A 437 -13.00 3.23 17.88
CA ASP A 437 -11.88 3.65 17.02
C ASP A 437 -11.48 5.08 17.38
N LEU A 438 -12.46 5.97 17.58
CA LEU A 438 -12.19 7.34 18.01
C LEU A 438 -11.51 7.38 19.37
N GLN A 439 -12.00 6.61 20.34
CA GLN A 439 -11.40 6.51 21.67
C GLN A 439 -9.95 6.02 21.61
N SER A 440 -9.66 5.04 20.74
CA SER A 440 -8.30 4.53 20.53
C SER A 440 -7.38 5.62 19.98
N CYS A 441 -7.83 6.43 19.02
CA CYS A 441 -7.06 7.60 18.55
C CYS A 441 -6.78 8.57 19.70
N VAL A 442 -7.78 8.91 20.50
CA VAL A 442 -7.62 9.85 21.63
C VAL A 442 -6.57 9.34 22.61
N ASP A 443 -6.59 8.06 22.97
CA ASP A 443 -5.62 7.47 23.88
C ASP A 443 -4.20 7.41 23.27
N GLY A 444 -4.12 7.13 21.97
CA GLY A 444 -2.88 7.21 21.20
C GLY A 444 -2.29 8.62 21.19
N ILE A 445 -3.08 9.64 20.86
CA ILE A 445 -2.64 11.05 20.85
C ILE A 445 -2.23 11.53 22.25
N ARG A 446 -2.92 11.12 23.32
CA ARG A 446 -2.47 11.39 24.70
C ARG A 446 -1.08 10.82 24.97
N MET A 447 -0.77 9.62 24.47
CA MET A 447 0.56 9.02 24.59
C MET A 447 1.60 9.81 23.77
N VAL A 448 1.27 10.18 22.53
CA VAL A 448 2.15 10.99 21.69
C VAL A 448 2.47 12.33 22.34
N ILE A 449 1.49 13.02 22.94
CA ILE A 449 1.71 14.28 23.67
C ILE A 449 2.72 14.08 24.82
N LYS A 450 2.58 13.00 25.60
CA LYS A 450 3.54 12.68 26.68
C LYS A 450 4.95 12.40 26.11
N MET A 451 5.04 11.74 24.97
CA MET A 451 6.33 11.45 24.33
C MET A 451 7.02 12.74 23.89
N VAL A 452 6.33 13.62 23.17
CA VAL A 452 6.93 14.85 22.62
C VAL A 452 7.29 15.87 23.70
N GLN A 453 6.65 15.78 24.88
CA GLN A 453 6.97 16.58 26.07
C GLN A 453 8.05 15.97 26.97
N SER A 454 8.49 14.73 26.68
CA SER A 454 9.54 14.07 27.44
C SER A 454 10.89 14.78 27.28
N GLU A 455 11.76 14.65 28.29
CA GLU A 455 13.10 15.24 28.25
C GLU A 455 13.93 14.70 27.07
N HIS A 456 13.70 13.44 26.66
CA HIS A 456 14.35 12.85 25.48
C HIS A 456 14.06 13.67 24.21
N PHE A 457 12.80 14.02 23.95
CA PHE A 457 12.44 14.81 22.77
C PHE A 457 12.86 16.28 22.91
N THR A 458 12.57 16.92 24.04
CA THR A 458 12.86 18.36 24.20
C THR A 458 14.36 18.66 24.18
N ASN A 459 15.19 17.77 24.74
CA ASN A 459 16.65 17.93 24.70
C ASN A 459 17.20 17.71 23.29
N PHE A 460 16.61 16.79 22.52
CA PHE A 460 17.03 16.51 21.16
C PHE A 460 16.64 17.62 20.18
N THR A 461 15.38 18.02 20.16
CA THR A 461 14.88 19.05 19.24
C THR A 461 15.33 20.45 19.64
N GLN A 462 15.77 20.61 20.90
CA GLN A 462 16.09 21.88 21.56
C GLN A 462 14.93 22.87 21.49
N PHE A 463 13.72 22.39 21.22
CA PHE A 463 12.54 23.21 21.07
C PHE A 463 11.86 23.32 22.42
N ASP A 464 11.53 24.55 22.82
CA ASP A 464 11.03 24.84 24.15
C ASP A 464 9.76 24.03 24.43
N LYS A 465 9.48 23.71 25.71
CA LYS A 465 8.25 23.02 26.12
C LYS A 465 7.04 23.89 25.77
N GLN A 466 6.55 23.76 24.54
CA GLN A 466 5.34 24.42 24.11
C GLN A 466 4.13 23.79 24.78
N THR A 467 3.06 24.56 24.91
CA THR A 467 1.78 24.04 25.36
C THR A 467 1.30 22.97 24.38
N THR A 468 0.61 21.95 24.91
CA THR A 468 -0.05 20.91 24.11
C THR A 468 -0.88 21.54 22.98
N ASP A 469 -1.63 22.58 23.30
CA ASP A 469 -2.49 23.31 22.35
C ASP A 469 -1.71 23.83 21.14
N LYS A 470 -0.49 24.35 21.34
CA LYS A 470 0.31 24.90 20.24
C LYS A 470 0.78 23.80 19.28
N ILE A 471 1.24 22.66 19.81
CA ILE A 471 1.67 21.51 19.00
C ILE A 471 0.48 20.92 18.22
N LEU A 472 -0.68 20.78 18.86
CA LEU A 472 -1.88 20.26 18.22
C LEU A 472 -2.41 21.24 17.16
N ASN A 473 -2.43 22.55 17.42
CA ASN A 473 -2.83 23.56 16.44
C ASN A 473 -1.91 23.58 15.22
N MET A 474 -0.59 23.46 15.44
CA MET A 474 0.37 23.33 14.34
C MET A 474 0.11 22.05 13.53
N SER A 475 -0.14 20.93 14.21
CA SER A 475 -0.40 19.63 13.56
C SER A 475 -1.70 19.63 12.77
N ALA A 476 -2.79 20.18 13.34
CA ALA A 476 -4.08 20.31 12.65
C ALA A 476 -3.98 21.26 11.46
N SER A 477 -3.24 22.36 11.62
CA SER A 477 -2.94 23.28 10.53
C SER A 477 -2.14 22.58 9.45
N ALA A 478 -1.16 21.75 9.80
CA ALA A 478 -0.30 21.00 8.88
C ALA A 478 -0.86 19.62 8.46
N ASN A 479 -2.16 19.35 8.64
CA ASN A 479 -2.78 18.09 8.20
C ASN A 479 -3.37 18.16 6.77
N VAL A 480 -3.17 17.12 5.96
CA VAL A 480 -3.65 17.04 4.55
C VAL A 480 -4.80 16.03 4.38
N ASN A 481 -6.03 16.43 4.68
CA ASN A 481 -7.27 15.71 4.31
C ASN A 481 -8.32 16.68 3.73
N LEU A 482 -9.53 16.27 3.37
CA LEU A 482 -10.57 17.20 2.89
C LEU A 482 -11.69 17.40 3.91
N ILE A 483 -11.42 17.02 5.16
CA ILE A 483 -12.39 17.07 6.23
C ILE A 483 -12.45 18.52 6.74
N PRO A 484 -13.64 19.12 6.85
CA PRO A 484 -13.80 20.45 7.43
C PRO A 484 -13.19 20.49 8.84
N LYS A 485 -12.22 21.38 9.04
CA LYS A 485 -11.48 21.50 10.30
C LYS A 485 -12.19 22.46 11.26
N HIS A 486 -12.30 22.06 12.52
CA HIS A 486 -12.88 22.83 13.61
C HIS A 486 -11.74 23.38 14.47
N THR A 487 -10.88 24.24 13.89
CA THR A 487 -9.61 24.70 14.50
C THR A 487 -9.78 25.47 15.82
N ASN A 488 -10.99 25.93 16.13
CA ASN A 488 -11.32 26.59 17.39
C ASN A 488 -11.65 25.59 18.54
N ASP A 489 -11.74 24.29 18.24
CA ASP A 489 -12.11 23.21 19.17
C ASP A 489 -10.99 22.15 19.34
N THR A 490 -9.74 22.52 19.05
CA THR A 490 -8.57 21.62 19.27
C THR A 490 -8.30 21.30 20.74
N LYS A 491 -9.02 21.93 21.68
CA LYS A 491 -9.06 21.49 23.09
C LYS A 491 -9.66 20.09 23.24
N SER A 492 -10.53 19.68 22.31
CA SER A 492 -11.06 18.31 22.24
C SER A 492 -10.12 17.42 21.43
N LEU A 493 -9.51 16.43 22.08
CA LEU A 493 -8.71 15.42 21.36
C LEU A 493 -9.57 14.58 20.41
N GLU A 494 -10.86 14.40 20.69
CA GLU A 494 -11.78 13.73 19.78
C GLU A 494 -11.95 14.52 18.49
N GLN A 495 -12.12 15.85 18.60
CA GLN A 495 -12.25 16.70 17.43
C GLN A 495 -10.93 16.79 16.67
N PHE A 496 -9.79 16.87 17.37
CA PHE A 496 -8.47 16.76 16.75
C PHE A 496 -8.33 15.45 15.95
N CYS A 497 -8.71 14.31 16.53
CA CYS A 497 -8.69 13.02 15.84
C CYS A 497 -9.51 13.05 14.55
N LYS A 498 -10.78 13.48 14.62
CA LYS A 498 -11.68 13.57 13.45
C LYS A 498 -11.16 14.51 12.37
N ASP A 499 -10.71 15.70 12.75
CA ASP A 499 -10.26 16.73 11.82
C ASP A 499 -8.94 16.38 11.13
N THR A 500 -8.11 15.54 11.75
CA THR A 500 -6.74 15.27 11.28
C THR A 500 -6.52 13.83 10.84
N VAL A 501 -7.57 13.02 10.72
CA VAL A 501 -7.42 11.64 10.27
C VAL A 501 -6.83 11.58 8.87
N LEU A 502 -5.86 10.67 8.73
CA LEU A 502 -5.19 10.30 7.50
C LEU A 502 -5.24 8.78 7.37
N THR A 503 -4.90 8.33 6.17
CA THR A 503 -4.60 6.92 5.93
C THR A 503 -3.14 6.64 6.29
N ILE A 504 -2.86 5.45 6.84
CA ILE A 504 -1.49 4.89 6.87
C ILE A 504 -1.20 4.03 5.60
N TRP A 505 -2.09 4.08 4.62
CA TRP A 505 -2.09 3.30 3.38
C TRP A 505 -2.10 1.78 3.61
N HIS A 506 -2.72 1.32 4.71
CA HIS A 506 -2.85 -0.10 5.05
C HIS A 506 -4.28 -0.63 4.87
N TYR A 507 -5.02 -0.06 3.91
CA TYR A 507 -6.35 -0.50 3.57
C TYR A 507 -6.39 -1.95 3.07
N HIS A 508 -7.47 -2.65 3.41
CA HIS A 508 -7.68 -4.07 3.18
C HIS A 508 -9.18 -4.40 3.12
N GLY A 509 -9.50 -5.66 2.82
CA GLY A 509 -10.88 -6.12 2.70
C GLY A 509 -11.49 -5.91 1.31
N GLY A 510 -12.80 -6.15 1.21
CA GLY A 510 -13.56 -6.11 -0.04
C GLY A 510 -13.75 -7.48 -0.69
N CYS A 511 -12.97 -8.50 -0.33
CA CYS A 511 -13.06 -9.88 -0.83
C CYS A 511 -12.85 -10.91 0.28
N HIS A 512 -13.48 -10.69 1.45
CA HIS A 512 -13.26 -11.44 2.68
C HIS A 512 -13.43 -12.96 2.56
N VAL A 513 -12.62 -13.69 3.33
CA VAL A 513 -12.72 -15.15 3.50
C VAL A 513 -14.08 -15.50 4.14
N GLY A 514 -14.73 -16.56 3.64
CA GLY A 514 -16.06 -16.98 4.06
C GLY A 514 -17.22 -16.19 3.44
N LYS A 515 -16.93 -15.09 2.73
CA LYS A 515 -17.95 -14.25 2.07
C LYS A 515 -17.77 -14.20 0.55
N VAL A 516 -16.54 -13.96 0.10
CA VAL A 516 -16.19 -13.90 -1.34
C VAL A 516 -15.31 -15.08 -1.72
N VAL A 517 -14.39 -15.48 -0.85
CA VAL A 517 -13.50 -16.62 -1.08
C VAL A 517 -13.61 -17.67 0.03
N ASP A 518 -13.24 -18.92 -0.26
CA ASP A 518 -13.07 -19.95 0.77
C ASP A 518 -11.72 -19.82 1.52
N ARG A 519 -11.44 -20.74 2.45
CA ARG A 519 -10.18 -20.78 3.21
C ARG A 519 -8.95 -21.11 2.35
N GLU A 520 -9.15 -21.60 1.13
CA GLU A 520 -8.09 -21.77 0.13
C GLU A 520 -7.99 -20.57 -0.82
N HIS A 521 -8.75 -19.51 -0.52
CA HIS A 521 -8.88 -18.28 -1.28
C HIS A 521 -9.52 -18.44 -2.67
N LYS A 522 -10.20 -19.56 -2.94
CA LYS A 522 -10.95 -19.74 -4.20
C LYS A 522 -12.26 -18.96 -4.13
N VAL A 523 -12.63 -18.29 -5.22
CA VAL A 523 -13.87 -17.51 -5.28
C VAL A 523 -15.08 -18.44 -5.14
N LEU A 524 -15.91 -18.16 -4.14
CA LEU A 524 -17.11 -18.94 -3.84
C LEU A 524 -18.08 -18.86 -5.02
N GLY A 525 -18.54 -20.01 -5.51
CA GLY A 525 -19.49 -20.09 -6.62
C GLY A 525 -18.87 -20.06 -8.02
N ALA A 526 -17.56 -19.79 -8.15
CA ALA A 526 -16.83 -19.84 -9.42
C ALA A 526 -15.72 -20.90 -9.41
N HIS A 527 -15.43 -21.48 -10.56
CA HIS A 527 -14.30 -22.40 -10.73
C HIS A 527 -13.09 -21.68 -11.35
N ARG A 528 -11.89 -22.16 -11.01
CA ARG A 528 -10.60 -21.70 -11.58
C ARG A 528 -10.31 -20.21 -11.34
N LEU A 529 -10.87 -19.64 -10.28
CA LEU A 529 -10.63 -18.27 -9.88
C LEU A 529 -10.24 -18.21 -8.40
N ARG A 530 -9.13 -17.55 -8.11
CA ARG A 530 -8.59 -17.38 -6.76
C ARG A 530 -8.19 -15.93 -6.51
N ILE A 531 -8.12 -15.52 -5.25
CA ILE A 531 -7.63 -14.21 -4.85
C ILE A 531 -6.43 -14.35 -3.91
N VAL A 532 -5.34 -13.66 -4.19
CA VAL A 532 -4.13 -13.67 -3.35
C VAL A 532 -3.60 -12.25 -3.20
N ASP A 533 -4.29 -11.43 -2.42
CA ASP A 533 -3.83 -10.11 -1.96
C ASP A 533 -4.57 -9.65 -0.69
N ALA A 534 -4.32 -8.42 -0.23
CA ALA A 534 -4.89 -7.90 1.01
C ALA A 534 -6.43 -7.72 0.99
N SER A 535 -7.10 -7.88 -0.15
CA SER A 535 -8.57 -7.82 -0.21
C SER A 535 -9.25 -8.92 0.58
N VAL A 536 -8.56 -10.02 0.88
CA VAL A 536 -9.10 -11.16 1.64
C VAL A 536 -9.02 -10.99 3.16
N PHE A 537 -8.34 -9.95 3.64
CA PHE A 537 -8.13 -9.76 5.08
C PHE A 537 -9.32 -9.07 5.76
N ASP A 538 -9.73 -9.61 6.90
CA ASP A 538 -10.67 -8.95 7.82
C ASP A 538 -9.97 -7.96 8.78
N GLU A 539 -8.65 -8.09 8.97
CA GLU A 539 -7.86 -7.19 9.83
C GLU A 539 -6.43 -7.02 9.31
N SER A 540 -5.76 -5.94 9.69
CA SER A 540 -4.35 -5.73 9.40
C SER A 540 -3.47 -6.73 10.18
N PRO A 541 -2.50 -7.42 9.54
CA PRO A 541 -1.73 -8.49 10.18
C PRO A 541 -0.71 -8.04 11.25
N GLY A 542 -0.52 -6.74 11.42
CA GLY A 542 0.44 -6.14 12.35
C GLY A 542 0.62 -4.64 12.12
N THR A 543 1.80 -4.12 12.45
CA THR A 543 2.16 -2.71 12.27
C THR A 543 2.25 -2.33 10.79
N ASN A 544 2.88 -3.16 9.96
CA ASN A 544 2.93 -2.98 8.52
C ASN A 544 2.60 -4.29 7.78
N PRO A 545 1.68 -4.30 6.80
CA PRO A 545 1.23 -5.52 6.15
C PRO A 545 2.16 -6.05 5.07
N GLN A 546 3.16 -5.29 4.59
CA GLN A 546 3.89 -5.63 3.37
C GLN A 546 4.60 -6.99 3.45
N ALA A 547 5.21 -7.30 4.60
CA ALA A 547 5.93 -8.56 4.78
C ALA A 547 4.96 -9.74 4.67
N THR A 548 3.80 -9.62 5.31
CA THR A 548 2.75 -10.64 5.32
C THR A 548 2.14 -10.82 3.95
N ILE A 549 1.94 -9.76 3.17
CA ILE A 549 1.39 -9.86 1.82
C ILE A 549 2.42 -10.50 0.86
N MET A 550 3.71 -10.14 0.94
CA MET A 550 4.76 -10.83 0.18
C MET A 550 4.86 -12.31 0.58
N MET A 551 4.80 -12.57 1.89
CA MET A 551 4.83 -13.92 2.45
C MET A 551 3.62 -14.74 1.97
N MET A 552 2.43 -14.16 1.97
CA MET A 552 1.21 -14.81 1.47
C MET A 552 1.33 -15.20 0.00
N GLY A 553 1.88 -14.33 -0.85
CA GLY A 553 2.11 -14.66 -2.27
C GLY A 553 2.97 -15.91 -2.44
N ARG A 554 4.11 -15.96 -1.73
CA ARG A 554 4.98 -17.16 -1.73
C ARG A 554 4.29 -18.36 -1.10
N TYR A 555 3.70 -18.21 0.08
CA TYR A 555 2.99 -19.25 0.82
C TYR A 555 1.92 -19.91 -0.04
N MET A 556 1.09 -19.13 -0.71
CA MET A 556 0.03 -19.65 -1.58
C MET A 556 0.62 -20.35 -2.81
N GLY A 557 1.72 -19.85 -3.38
CA GLY A 557 2.46 -20.55 -4.41
C GLY A 557 2.93 -21.94 -3.95
N LEU A 558 3.59 -22.02 -2.79
CA LEU A 558 4.07 -23.29 -2.21
C LEU A 558 2.92 -24.25 -1.90
N LYS A 559 1.82 -23.73 -1.32
CA LYS A 559 0.61 -24.52 -1.03
C LYS A 559 0.03 -25.09 -2.32
N ILE A 560 -0.12 -24.28 -3.38
CA ILE A 560 -0.59 -24.75 -4.69
C ILE A 560 0.34 -25.81 -5.25
N LEU A 561 1.67 -25.62 -5.23
CA LEU A 561 2.61 -26.65 -5.70
C LEU A 561 2.43 -27.97 -4.92
N ARG A 562 2.33 -27.89 -3.59
CA ARG A 562 2.11 -29.05 -2.70
C ARG A 562 0.78 -29.77 -3.03
N ASP A 563 -0.31 -29.03 -3.17
CA ASP A 563 -1.63 -29.58 -3.49
C ASP A 563 -1.68 -30.22 -4.90
N ARG A 564 -0.88 -29.70 -5.83
CA ARG A 564 -0.87 -30.13 -7.24
C ARG A 564 0.05 -31.30 -7.50
N LEU A 565 1.20 -31.34 -6.85
CA LEU A 565 2.31 -32.25 -7.16
C LEU A 565 2.64 -33.22 -6.01
N GLY A 566 2.08 -33.03 -4.82
CA GLY A 566 2.43 -33.84 -3.64
C GLY A 566 3.94 -33.82 -3.39
N LYS A 567 4.54 -35.01 -3.25
CA LYS A 567 6.00 -35.16 -3.05
C LYS A 567 6.83 -34.54 -4.17
N ALA A 568 6.33 -34.49 -5.41
CA ALA A 568 7.05 -33.93 -6.56
C ALA A 568 7.13 -32.39 -6.53
N ALA A 569 6.44 -31.74 -5.58
CA ALA A 569 6.57 -30.30 -5.35
C ALA A 569 7.99 -29.93 -4.88
N GLY A 570 8.63 -30.81 -4.10
CA GLY A 570 9.91 -30.50 -3.44
C GLY A 570 9.78 -29.45 -2.32
N VAL A 571 8.59 -29.29 -1.75
CA VAL A 571 8.25 -28.26 -0.74
C VAL A 571 7.40 -28.82 0.40
#